data_AF-A0A969S138-F1
#
_entry.id   AF-A0A969S138-F1
#
_cell.length_a   1.000
_cell.length_b   1.000
_cell.length_c   1.000
_cell.angle_alpha   90.00
_cell.angle_beta   90.00
_cell.angle_gamma   90.00
#
_symmetry.space_group_name_H-M   'P 1'
#
loop_
_entity.id
_entity.type
_entity.pdbx_description
1 polymer ?
#
loop_
_entity_poly.entity_id
_entity_poly.type
_entity_poly.pdbx_seq_one_letter_code
_entity_poly.pdbx_strand_id
1 'polypeptide(L)'
;ANTNYGRGLGVGGEGLFYAIGHSPNTDLFKGQIDLDETGYIKTSGHSVATNVEGVYAAGDVQDHEYRQAVTAAGTGCAAALLAELLAVGQDTAMLEELIATFSQYRLLTLDHDPLTRGPG
;
A
#
# COMPACT_ATOMS: atom_id res chain seq x y z
N ALA A 1 -14.77 -7.33 25.05
CA ALA A 1 -15.19 -8.71 24.77
C ALA A 1 -14.98 -9.56 26.03
N ASN A 2 -16.01 -10.28 26.48
CA ASN A 2 -15.89 -11.27 27.56
C ASN A 2 -15.11 -12.48 27.04
N THR A 3 -13.90 -12.72 27.55
CA THR A 3 -13.23 -14.01 27.37
C THR A 3 -13.70 -14.94 28.48
N ASN A 4 -14.76 -15.68 28.21
CA ASN A 4 -15.18 -16.77 29.09
C ASN A 4 -14.00 -17.76 29.17
N TYR A 5 -13.43 -17.94 30.35
CA TYR A 5 -12.43 -18.98 30.63
C TYR A 5 -13.11 -20.35 30.51
N GLY A 6 -13.15 -20.88 29.30
CA GLY A 6 -13.67 -22.19 28.96
C GLY A 6 -12.53 -23.03 28.37
N ARG A 7 -12.15 -24.07 29.11
CA ARG A 7 -11.35 -25.26 28.71
C ARG A 7 -10.92 -25.28 27.24
N GLY A 8 -9.60 -25.27 26.99
CA GLY A 8 -9.03 -25.44 25.65
C GLY A 8 -9.49 -26.75 25.00
N LEU A 9 -10.27 -26.65 23.93
CA LEU A 9 -10.65 -27.77 23.08
C LEU A 9 -9.55 -27.92 22.02
N GLY A 10 -8.93 -29.10 21.94
CA GLY A 10 -7.99 -29.41 20.87
C GLY A 10 -8.73 -29.37 19.53
N VAL A 11 -8.36 -28.42 18.67
CA VAL A 11 -8.94 -28.27 17.34
C VAL A 11 -8.09 -29.10 16.38
N GLY A 12 -8.63 -30.21 15.88
CA GLY A 12 -7.95 -31.03 14.87
C GLY A 12 -7.99 -30.32 13.52
N GLY A 13 -6.83 -29.90 13.02
CA GLY A 13 -6.69 -29.27 11.71
C GLY A 13 -5.25 -29.40 11.20
N GLU A 14 -5.10 -29.45 9.88
CA GLU A 14 -3.81 -29.54 9.20
C GLU A 14 -3.19 -28.15 8.94
N GLY A 15 -3.95 -27.08 9.15
CA GLY A 15 -3.50 -25.70 8.97
C GLY A 15 -4.34 -24.68 9.75
N LEU A 16 -3.67 -23.61 10.20
CA LEU A 16 -4.25 -22.44 10.84
C LEU A 16 -3.67 -21.20 10.16
N PHE A 17 -4.52 -20.28 9.73
CA PHE A 17 -4.13 -19.03 9.08
C PHE A 17 -4.58 -17.83 9.90
N TYR A 18 -3.73 -16.82 9.99
CA TYR A 18 -4.00 -15.61 10.75
C TYR A 18 -4.39 -14.49 9.78
N ALA A 19 -5.59 -13.94 9.96
CA ALA A 19 -6.18 -12.93 9.08
C ALA A 19 -6.69 -11.72 9.88
N ILE A 20 -5.86 -11.19 10.79
CA ILE A 20 -6.24 -10.07 11.67
C ILE A 20 -5.88 -8.68 11.12
N GLY A 21 -5.35 -8.61 9.90
CA GLY A 21 -4.81 -7.39 9.31
C GLY A 21 -3.30 -7.25 9.47
N HIS A 22 -2.79 -6.11 9.01
CA HIS A 22 -1.36 -5.76 9.00
C HIS A 22 -1.17 -4.42 9.72
N SER A 23 -0.03 -4.25 10.39
CA SER A 23 0.38 -2.98 10.98
C SER A 23 1.58 -2.44 10.19
N PRO A 24 1.44 -1.33 9.44
CA PRO A 24 2.54 -0.77 8.69
C PRO A 24 3.59 -0.17 9.63
N ASN A 25 4.86 -0.24 9.25
CA ASN A 25 5.98 0.25 10.07
C ASN A 25 6.18 1.77 9.91
N THR A 26 5.19 2.55 10.35
CA THR A 26 5.12 4.01 10.13
C THR A 26 5.23 4.84 11.39
N ASP A 27 5.42 4.21 12.55
CA ASP A 27 5.48 4.89 13.85
C ASP A 27 6.51 6.03 13.89
N LEU A 28 7.64 5.85 13.18
CA LEU A 28 8.71 6.85 13.08
C LEU A 28 8.29 8.14 12.35
N PHE A 29 7.24 8.09 11.52
CA PHE A 29 6.82 9.19 10.65
C PHE A 29 5.58 9.94 11.17
N LYS A 30 5.02 9.51 12.31
CA LYS A 30 3.85 10.16 12.92
C LYS A 30 4.09 11.65 13.16
N GLY A 31 3.19 12.48 12.63
CA GLY A 31 3.27 13.94 12.73
C GLY A 31 4.30 14.60 11.81
N GLN A 32 5.01 13.83 10.97
CA GLN A 32 5.95 14.32 9.97
C GLN A 32 5.42 14.08 8.55
N ILE A 33 4.86 12.89 8.30
CA ILE A 33 4.22 12.50 7.04
C ILE A 33 2.77 12.15 7.35
N ASP A 34 1.87 12.52 6.43
CA ASP A 34 0.46 12.22 6.57
C ASP A 34 0.21 10.71 6.51
N LEU A 35 -0.48 10.20 7.53
CA LEU A 35 -0.93 8.81 7.59
C LEU A 35 -2.45 8.74 7.43
N ASP A 36 -2.95 7.61 6.94
CA ASP A 36 -4.37 7.30 6.99
C ASP A 36 -4.82 6.83 8.38
N GLU A 37 -6.12 6.61 8.53
CA GLU A 37 -6.71 6.20 9.80
C GLU A 37 -6.22 4.82 10.28
N THR A 38 -5.67 4.02 9.36
CA THR A 38 -5.11 2.69 9.63
C THR A 38 -3.59 2.68 9.78
N GLY A 39 -2.95 3.85 9.62
CA GLY A 39 -1.52 4.06 9.83
C GLY A 39 -0.66 3.91 8.58
N TYR A 40 -1.22 3.72 7.39
CA TYR A 40 -0.43 3.68 6.15
C TYR A 40 -0.04 5.09 5.72
N ILE A 41 1.09 5.24 5.03
CA ILE A 41 1.51 6.53 4.48
C ILE A 41 0.55 6.94 3.36
N LYS A 42 -0.02 8.14 3.45
CA LYS A 42 -0.85 8.71 2.38
C LYS A 42 0.03 9.18 1.23
N THR A 43 -0.26 8.68 0.05
CA THR A 43 0.31 9.15 -1.21
C THR A 43 -0.74 9.85 -2.06
N SER A 44 -0.29 10.69 -2.99
CA SER A 44 -1.17 11.46 -3.88
C SER A 44 -1.82 10.55 -4.93
N GLY A 45 -3.00 10.02 -4.63
CA GLY A 45 -3.73 9.11 -5.52
C GLY A 45 -3.00 7.77 -5.68
N HIS A 46 -2.62 7.42 -6.90
CA HIS A 46 -1.81 6.22 -7.18
C HIS A 46 -0.33 6.56 -7.48
N SER A 47 0.12 7.75 -7.03
CA SER A 47 1.52 8.14 -7.02
C SER A 47 2.26 7.50 -5.83
N VAL A 48 3.57 7.71 -5.78
CA VAL A 48 4.45 7.39 -4.64
C VAL A 48 4.83 8.65 -3.84
N ALA A 49 4.42 9.84 -4.29
CA ALA A 49 4.69 11.10 -3.60
C ALA A 49 3.84 11.25 -2.33
N THR A 50 4.47 11.69 -1.24
CA THR A 50 3.80 12.00 0.03
C THR A 50 3.41 13.47 0.11
N ASN A 51 2.89 13.92 1.27
CA ASN A 51 2.63 15.33 1.54
C ASN A 51 3.91 16.18 1.71
N VAL A 52 5.08 15.55 1.86
CA VAL A 52 6.37 16.24 1.98
C VAL A 52 7.13 16.13 0.67
N GLU A 53 7.48 17.27 0.08
CA GLU A 53 8.26 17.33 -1.16
C GLU A 53 9.61 16.62 -1.01
N GLY A 54 9.95 15.78 -2.00
CA GLY A 54 11.15 14.95 -1.99
C GLY A 54 11.09 13.73 -1.06
N VAL A 55 9.96 13.48 -0.41
CA VAL A 55 9.71 12.25 0.35
C VAL A 55 8.70 11.39 -0.39
N TYR A 56 9.12 10.16 -0.68
CA TYR A 56 8.35 9.18 -1.44
C TYR A 56 8.14 7.91 -0.60
N ALA A 57 6.99 7.26 -0.78
CA ALA A 57 6.63 6.01 -0.13
C ALA A 57 6.35 4.91 -1.15
N ALA A 58 6.83 3.70 -0.89
CA ALA A 58 6.73 2.56 -1.80
C ALA A 58 6.48 1.24 -1.06
N GLY A 59 5.81 0.31 -1.72
CA GLY A 59 5.44 -0.99 -1.16
C GLY A 59 4.35 -0.91 -0.10
N ASP A 60 4.28 -1.97 0.71
CA ASP A 60 3.20 -2.22 1.69
C ASP A 60 3.02 -1.10 2.73
N VAL A 61 3.98 -0.20 2.91
CA VAL A 61 3.84 0.92 3.85
C VAL A 61 2.80 1.97 3.39
N GLN A 62 2.49 2.00 2.09
CA GLN A 62 1.46 2.84 1.47
C GLN A 62 0.39 2.03 0.72
N ASP A 63 0.61 0.72 0.50
CA ASP A 63 -0.31 -0.18 -0.19
C ASP A 63 -1.02 -1.12 0.79
N HIS A 64 -2.28 -0.81 1.11
CA HIS A 64 -3.13 -1.68 1.93
C HIS A 64 -3.95 -2.69 1.11
N GLU A 65 -3.97 -2.57 -0.22
CA GLU A 65 -4.84 -3.34 -1.11
C GLU A 65 -4.12 -4.59 -1.63
N TYR A 66 -3.00 -4.43 -2.35
CA TYR A 66 -2.37 -5.53 -3.06
C TYR A 66 -1.37 -6.29 -2.20
N ARG A 67 -0.42 -5.59 -1.58
CA ARG A 67 0.62 -6.18 -0.71
C ARG A 67 1.32 -7.38 -1.37
N GLN A 68 1.67 -7.22 -2.65
CA GLN A 68 2.38 -8.23 -3.42
C GLN A 68 3.84 -7.79 -3.62
N ALA A 69 4.77 -8.75 -3.58
CA ALA A 69 6.18 -8.45 -3.83
C ALA A 69 6.41 -7.71 -5.16
N VAL A 70 5.62 -8.04 -6.20
CA VAL A 70 5.71 -7.38 -7.51
C VAL A 70 5.16 -5.95 -7.50
N THR A 71 4.11 -5.65 -6.74
CA THR A 71 3.59 -4.27 -6.61
C THR A 71 4.55 -3.41 -5.79
N ALA A 72 5.14 -3.98 -4.74
CA ALA A 72 6.17 -3.33 -3.95
C ALA A 72 7.44 -3.03 -4.78
N ALA A 73 7.88 -3.97 -5.62
CA ALA A 73 9.02 -3.74 -6.52
C ALA A 73 8.71 -2.62 -7.54
N GLY A 74 7.52 -2.60 -8.11
CA GLY A 74 7.09 -1.57 -9.07
C GLY A 74 7.06 -0.17 -8.47
N THR A 75 6.42 -0.01 -7.30
CA THR A 75 6.38 1.27 -6.58
C THR A 75 7.76 1.69 -6.06
N GLY A 76 8.61 0.73 -5.68
CA GLY A 76 10.01 1.00 -5.32
C GLY A 76 10.82 1.59 -6.47
N CYS A 77 10.66 1.05 -7.68
CA CYS A 77 11.29 1.58 -8.89
C CYS A 77 10.82 3.03 -9.17
N ALA A 78 9.51 3.26 -9.09
CA ALA A 78 8.92 4.58 -9.28
C ALA A 78 9.48 5.62 -8.30
N ALA A 79 9.53 5.29 -7.01
CA ALA A 79 10.07 6.18 -5.97
C ALA A 79 11.56 6.47 -6.17
N ALA A 80 12.35 5.46 -6.57
CA ALA A 80 13.77 5.63 -6.83
C ALA A 80 14.04 6.59 -8.01
N LEU A 81 13.30 6.45 -9.11
CA LEU A 81 13.43 7.33 -10.28
C LEU A 81 13.07 8.78 -9.96
N LEU A 82 11.99 9.00 -9.19
CA LEU A 82 11.60 10.34 -8.77
C LEU A 82 12.64 10.98 -7.85
N ALA A 83 13.14 10.22 -6.87
CA ALA A 83 14.19 10.68 -5.98
C ALA A 83 15.49 11.02 -6.74
N GLU A 84 15.85 10.21 -7.76
CA GLU A 84 17.01 10.45 -8.61
C GLU A 84 16.85 11.75 -9.41
N LEU A 85 15.72 11.92 -10.10
CA LEU A 85 15.45 13.10 -10.91
C LEU A 85 15.42 14.37 -10.07
N LEU A 86 14.80 14.33 -8.89
CA LEU A 86 14.81 15.44 -7.95
C LEU A 86 16.25 15.78 -7.50
N ALA A 87 17.06 14.78 -7.19
CA ALA A 87 18.45 14.97 -6.75
C ALA A 87 19.33 15.64 -7.81
N VAL A 88 19.03 15.43 -9.10
CA VAL A 88 19.73 16.11 -10.22
C VAL A 88 19.03 17.39 -10.69
N GLY A 89 18.00 17.87 -9.97
CA GLY A 89 17.28 19.10 -10.26
C GLY A 89 16.46 19.06 -11.56
N GLN A 90 16.02 17.86 -11.96
CA GLN A 90 15.11 17.68 -13.10
C GLN A 90 13.66 17.84 -12.67
N ASP A 91 12.82 18.27 -13.61
CA ASP A 91 11.38 18.34 -13.40
C ASP A 91 10.77 16.92 -13.34
N THR A 92 10.08 16.62 -12.24
CA THR A 92 9.45 15.32 -12.00
C THR A 92 7.98 15.28 -12.38
N ALA A 93 7.34 16.41 -12.69
CA ALA A 93 5.88 16.52 -12.82
C ALA A 93 5.30 15.52 -13.83
N MET A 94 5.91 15.43 -15.01
CA MET A 94 5.50 14.50 -16.07
C MET A 94 5.60 13.03 -15.64
N LEU A 95 6.64 12.67 -14.89
CA LEU A 95 6.83 11.30 -14.44
C LEU A 95 5.85 10.95 -13.31
N GLU A 96 5.61 11.87 -12.38
CA GLU A 96 4.61 11.70 -11.31
C GLU A 96 3.21 11.49 -11.89
N GLU A 97 2.83 12.28 -12.90
CA GLU A 97 1.53 12.13 -13.59
C GLU A 97 1.45 10.78 -14.35
N LEU A 98 2.54 10.39 -15.01
CA LEU A 98 2.62 9.09 -15.70
C LEU A 98 2.45 7.93 -14.72
N ILE A 99 3.18 7.94 -13.60
CA ILE A 99 3.12 6.89 -12.57
C ILE A 99 1.70 6.78 -12.01
N ALA A 100 1.08 7.91 -11.65
CA ALA A 100 -0.28 7.93 -11.11
C ALA A 100 -1.30 7.38 -12.12
N THR A 101 -1.18 7.79 -13.39
CA THR A 101 -2.10 7.40 -14.46
C THR A 101 -2.00 5.89 -14.75
N PHE A 102 -0.79 5.36 -14.97
CA PHE A 102 -0.61 3.94 -15.26
C PHE A 102 -1.01 3.04 -14.09
N SER A 103 -0.81 3.50 -12.87
CA SER A 103 -1.23 2.78 -11.67
C SER A 103 -2.76 2.71 -11.55
N GLN A 104 -3.49 3.75 -11.96
CA GLN A 104 -4.96 3.73 -12.07
C GLN A 104 -5.48 2.76 -13.14
N TYR A 105 -4.88 2.77 -14.34
CA TYR A 105 -5.33 1.89 -15.44
C TYR A 105 -5.15 0.40 -15.13
N ARG A 106 -4.18 0.04 -14.28
CA ARG A 106 -4.01 -1.33 -13.78
C ARG A 106 -5.18 -1.76 -12.88
N LEU A 107 -5.76 -0.85 -12.11
CA LEU A 107 -6.88 -1.13 -11.21
C LEU A 107 -8.17 -1.38 -12.02
N LEU A 108 -8.43 -0.50 -13.01
CA LEU A 108 -9.60 -0.61 -13.90
C LEU A 108 -9.64 -1.89 -14.74
N THR A 109 -8.48 -2.49 -15.04
CA THR A 109 -8.41 -3.74 -15.81
C THR A 109 -8.62 -4.99 -14.96
N LEU A 110 -8.38 -4.92 -13.65
CA LEU A 110 -8.68 -6.01 -12.71
C LEU A 110 -10.12 -5.97 -12.19
N ASP A 111 -10.70 -4.77 -12.04
CA ASP A 111 -12.11 -4.59 -11.65
C ASP A 111 -13.13 -4.98 -12.74
N HIS A 112 -12.66 -5.25 -13.96
CA HIS A 112 -13.50 -5.71 -15.06
C HIS A 112 -13.59 -7.25 -15.17
N ASP A 113 -13.04 -8.01 -14.22
CA ASP A 113 -13.25 -9.46 -14.14
C ASP A 113 -14.70 -9.76 -13.68
N PRO A 114 -15.57 -10.34 -14.53
CA PRO A 114 -16.92 -10.72 -14.12
C PRO A 114 -16.95 -11.79 -13.01
N LEU A 115 -15.82 -12.44 -12.70
CA LEU A 115 -15.72 -13.47 -11.66
C LEU A 115 -15.56 -12.93 -10.23
N THR A 116 -15.23 -11.64 -10.05
CA THR A 116 -15.05 -11.02 -8.72
C THR A 116 -16.31 -10.28 -8.23
N ARG A 117 -17.32 -10.10 -9.10
CA ARG A 117 -18.62 -9.56 -8.68
C ARG A 117 -19.43 -10.67 -7.99
N GLY A 118 -19.58 -10.57 -6.67
CA GLY A 118 -20.54 -11.38 -5.93
C GLY A 118 -21.97 -11.22 -6.51
N PRO A 119 -22.85 -12.22 -6.32
CA PRO A 119 -24.23 -12.11 -6.79
C PRO A 119 -24.91 -10.94 -6.07
N GLY A 120 -25.39 -9.98 -6.86
CA GLY A 120 -26.19 -8.84 -6.38
C GLY A 120 -27.61 -9.22 -6.00
#